data_AF-G7CG42-F1
#
_entry.id   AF-G7CG42-F1
#
_cell.length_a   1.000
_cell.length_b   1.000
_cell.length_c   1.000
_cell.angle_alpha   90.00
_cell.angle_beta   90.00
_cell.angle_gamma   90.00
#
_symmetry.space_group_name_H-M   'P 1'
#
loop_
_entity.id
_entity.type
_entity.pdbx_description
1 polymer ?
#
loop_
_entity_poly.entity_id
_entity_poly.type
_entity_poly.pdbx_seq_one_letter_code
_entity_poly.pdbx_strand_id
1 'polypeptide(L)'
;MSKWLLRGLVFAALMVVVRLFQGALINAWPVRATLISVTLVVAFAIVAFVWGYLDGRSDARANPDPDRRSDLSMAWLLAGLFAGVVSGAVCWFIGLFYESLYVEALINEVTTFAAFTALLTFLAALSGVALGRWLVDRKTPDQPRRRVGADGDTNADTDVFAAVQNGGGTTVEAPPQDRT
;
A
#
# COMPACT_ATOMS: atom_id res chain seq x y z
N MET A 1 -8.33 2.31 -11.92
CA MET A 1 -7.00 1.67 -11.98
C MET A 1 -5.82 2.66 -12.02
N SER A 2 -5.87 3.83 -11.34
CA SER A 2 -4.82 4.87 -11.47
C SER A 2 -4.30 5.49 -10.16
N LYS A 3 -4.78 5.07 -8.98
CA LYS A 3 -4.42 5.72 -7.70
C LYS A 3 -2.92 5.59 -7.38
N TRP A 4 -2.32 4.44 -7.65
CA TRP A 4 -0.88 4.19 -7.46
C TRP A 4 -0.02 4.96 -8.47
N LEU A 5 -0.42 4.99 -9.76
CA LEU A 5 0.28 5.75 -10.80
C LEU A 5 0.29 7.26 -10.51
N LEU A 6 -0.85 7.82 -10.07
CA LEU A 6 -0.92 9.24 -9.72
C LEU A 6 0.04 9.58 -8.57
N ARG A 7 0.06 8.77 -7.51
CA ARG A 7 1.00 8.94 -6.39
C ARG A 7 2.44 8.86 -6.89
N GLY A 8 2.77 7.81 -7.65
CA GLY A 8 4.11 7.62 -8.21
C GLY A 8 4.54 8.80 -9.08
N LEU A 9 3.66 9.33 -9.93
CA LEU A 9 3.94 10.49 -10.77
C LEU A 9 4.16 11.77 -9.95
N VAL A 10 3.34 12.02 -8.93
CA VAL A 10 3.51 13.19 -8.05
C VAL A 10 4.84 13.10 -7.29
N PHE A 11 5.18 11.93 -6.74
CA PHE A 11 6.47 11.73 -6.07
C PHE A 11 7.65 11.78 -7.04
N ALA A 12 7.50 11.32 -8.28
CA ALA A 12 8.53 11.46 -9.31
C ALA A 12 8.83 12.95 -9.56
N ALA A 13 7.79 13.74 -9.83
CA ALA A 13 7.92 15.17 -10.08
C ALA A 13 8.49 15.90 -8.86
N LEU A 14 7.99 15.58 -7.66
CA LEU A 14 8.50 16.14 -6.41
C LEU A 14 9.98 15.83 -6.21
N MET A 15 10.42 14.59 -6.46
CA MET A 15 11.80 14.19 -6.30
C MET A 15 12.73 14.92 -7.28
N VAL A 16 12.30 15.13 -8.53
CA VAL A 16 13.04 15.96 -9.49
C VAL A 16 13.22 17.37 -8.96
N VAL A 17 12.14 18.00 -8.46
CA VAL A 17 12.19 19.34 -7.88
C VAL A 17 13.14 19.38 -6.68
N VAL A 18 13.03 18.42 -5.76
CA VAL A 18 13.92 18.30 -4.59
C VAL A 18 15.38 18.24 -5.01
N ARG A 19 15.73 17.45 -6.04
CA ARG A 19 17.12 17.33 -6.51
C ARG A 19 17.61 18.59 -7.20
N LEU A 20 16.76 19.30 -7.95
CA LEU A 20 17.12 20.61 -8.52
C LEU A 20 17.43 21.62 -7.42
N PHE A 21 16.59 21.70 -6.38
CA PHE A 21 16.85 22.54 -5.21
C PHE A 21 18.13 22.11 -4.48
N GLN A 22 18.33 20.81 -4.28
CA GLN A 22 19.53 20.28 -3.65
C GLN A 22 20.79 20.72 -4.40
N GLY A 23 20.83 20.55 -5.72
CA GLY A 23 21.97 20.98 -6.55
C GLY A 23 22.23 22.49 -6.45
N ALA A 24 21.18 23.31 -6.57
CA ALA A 24 21.30 24.77 -6.47
C ALA A 24 21.79 25.23 -5.09
N LEU A 25 21.22 24.69 -4.00
CA LEU A 25 21.59 25.08 -2.64
C LEU A 25 22.99 24.62 -2.27
N ILE A 26 23.39 23.41 -2.67
CA ILE A 26 24.75 22.91 -2.42
C ILE A 26 25.78 23.74 -3.18
N ASN A 27 25.49 24.14 -4.42
CA ASN A 27 26.37 25.02 -5.18
C ASN A 27 26.53 26.40 -4.53
N ALA A 28 25.45 26.95 -3.94
CA ALA A 28 25.49 28.23 -3.23
C ALA A 28 26.20 28.15 -1.86
N TRP A 29 26.01 27.06 -1.12
CA TRP A 29 26.61 26.86 0.22
C TRP A 29 27.26 25.48 0.41
N PRO A 30 28.45 25.25 -0.19
CA PRO A 30 29.09 23.94 -0.16
C PRO A 30 29.40 23.43 1.25
N VAL A 31 29.73 24.33 2.18
CA VAL A 31 30.07 24.00 3.59
C VAL A 31 28.91 23.30 4.32
N ARG A 32 27.66 23.51 3.88
CA ARG A 32 26.47 22.96 4.52
C ARG A 32 25.82 21.83 3.70
N ALA A 33 26.53 21.26 2.73
CA ALA A 33 25.97 20.29 1.79
C ALA A 33 25.26 19.12 2.48
N THR A 34 25.87 18.53 3.52
CA THR A 34 25.27 17.43 4.28
C THR A 34 23.96 17.83 4.96
N LEU A 35 23.93 19.01 5.58
CA LEU A 35 22.73 19.52 6.25
C LEU A 35 21.59 19.78 5.26
N ILE A 36 21.91 20.36 4.10
CA ILE A 36 20.94 20.59 3.01
C ILE A 36 20.34 19.26 2.55
N SER A 37 21.19 18.28 2.22
CA SER A 37 20.75 16.97 1.73
C SER A 37 19.85 16.24 2.74
N VAL A 38 20.28 16.16 4.00
CA VAL A 38 19.49 15.49 5.05
C VAL A 38 18.15 16.20 5.25
N THR A 39 18.14 17.53 5.28
CA THR A 39 16.90 18.30 5.47
C THR A 39 15.91 18.06 4.33
N LEU A 40 16.37 18.06 3.09
CA LEU A 40 15.51 17.81 1.92
C LEU A 40 14.98 16.38 1.86
N VAL A 41 15.82 15.39 2.20
CA VAL A 41 15.40 13.98 2.31
C VAL A 41 14.34 13.82 3.40
N VAL A 42 14.53 14.43 4.57
CA VAL A 42 13.55 14.41 5.66
C VAL A 42 12.25 15.10 5.25
N ALA A 43 12.33 16.26 4.59
CA ALA A 43 11.15 16.97 4.10
C ALA A 43 10.35 16.12 3.10
N PHE A 44 11.03 15.47 2.16
CA PHE A 44 10.41 14.53 1.23
C PHE A 44 9.74 13.36 1.95
N ALA A 45 10.43 12.76 2.94
CA ALA A 45 9.88 11.67 3.75
C ALA A 45 8.64 12.12 4.54
N ILE A 46 8.61 13.34 5.07
CA ILE A 46 7.43 13.90 5.76
C ILE A 46 6.24 14.00 4.80
N VAL A 47 6.45 14.46 3.57
CA VAL A 47 5.37 14.53 2.56
C VAL A 47 4.82 13.13 2.26
N ALA A 48 5.70 12.14 2.06
CA ALA A 48 5.31 10.75 1.88
C ALA A 48 4.54 10.20 3.09
N PHE A 49 5.02 10.47 4.30
CA PHE A 49 4.40 10.06 5.55
C PHE A 49 3.01 10.67 5.74
N VAL A 50 2.86 11.98 5.54
CA VAL A 50 1.58 12.67 5.71
C VAL A 50 0.55 12.15 4.73
N TRP A 51 0.92 11.94 3.46
CA TRP A 51 0.00 11.36 2.49
C TRP A 51 -0.35 9.92 2.86
N GLY A 52 0.64 9.09 3.21
CA GLY A 52 0.40 7.74 3.71
C GLY A 52 -0.56 7.70 4.91
N TYR A 53 -0.39 8.63 5.85
CA TYR A 53 -1.28 8.79 7.00
C TYR A 53 -2.72 9.12 6.60
N LEU A 54 -2.90 10.07 5.68
CA LEU A 54 -4.22 10.42 5.16
C LEU A 54 -4.87 9.23 4.44
N ASP A 55 -4.10 8.49 3.64
CA ASP A 55 -4.56 7.29 2.95
C ASP A 55 -5.00 6.21 3.95
N GLY A 56 -4.16 5.87 4.94
CA GLY A 56 -4.48 4.86 5.95
C GLY A 56 -5.69 5.21 6.81
N ARG A 57 -5.83 6.49 7.18
CA ARG A 57 -6.99 6.99 7.90
C ARG A 57 -8.26 6.94 7.05
N SER A 58 -8.17 7.28 5.77
CA SER A 58 -9.32 7.23 4.84
C SER A 58 -9.78 5.79 4.61
N ASP A 59 -8.85 4.86 4.47
CA ASP A 59 -9.11 3.44 4.26
C ASP A 59 -9.75 2.78 5.49
N ALA A 60 -9.23 3.06 6.69
CA ALA A 60 -9.82 2.55 7.95
C ALA A 60 -11.23 3.09 8.22
N ARG A 61 -11.54 4.32 7.77
CA ARG A 61 -12.90 4.89 7.89
C ARG A 61 -13.88 4.31 6.88
N ALA A 62 -13.42 4.02 5.66
CA ALA A 62 -14.24 3.47 4.60
C ALA A 62 -14.53 1.97 4.79
N ASN A 63 -13.57 1.24 5.37
CA ASN A 63 -13.68 -0.21 5.61
C ASN A 63 -13.43 -0.52 7.09
N PRO A 64 -14.50 -0.55 7.92
CA PRO A 64 -14.40 -0.90 9.34
C PRO A 64 -13.88 -2.33 9.56
N ASP A 65 -14.20 -3.25 8.65
CA ASP A 65 -13.74 -4.63 8.67
C ASP A 65 -12.27 -4.72 8.18
N PRO A 66 -11.33 -5.17 9.03
CA PRO A 66 -9.91 -5.27 8.67
C PRO A 66 -9.63 -6.12 7.44
N ASP A 67 -10.38 -7.19 7.23
CA ASP A 67 -10.13 -8.17 6.18
C ASP A 67 -10.54 -7.66 4.78
N ARG A 68 -11.32 -6.57 4.73
CA ARG A 68 -11.78 -5.93 3.48
C ARG A 68 -10.97 -4.71 3.08
N ARG A 69 -9.89 -4.38 3.83
CA ARG A 69 -9.07 -3.19 3.58
C ARG A 69 -8.29 -3.30 2.27
N SER A 70 -8.02 -2.15 1.67
CA SER A 70 -7.23 -2.10 0.44
C SER A 70 -5.75 -2.43 0.71
N ASP A 71 -5.11 -3.09 -0.25
CA ASP A 71 -3.66 -3.34 -0.21
C ASP A 71 -2.89 -2.06 -0.55
N LEU A 72 -2.76 -1.20 0.46
CA LEU A 72 -1.99 0.03 0.38
C LEU A 72 -0.48 -0.24 0.34
N SER A 73 -0.02 -1.40 0.83
CA SER A 73 1.40 -1.76 0.81
C SER A 73 1.87 -1.92 -0.62
N MET A 74 1.17 -2.72 -1.43
CA MET A 74 1.52 -2.89 -2.84
C MET A 74 1.40 -1.58 -3.62
N ALA A 75 0.36 -0.77 -3.34
CA ALA A 75 0.17 0.52 -4.00
C ALA A 75 1.33 1.50 -3.73
N TRP A 76 1.80 1.58 -2.49
CA TRP A 76 2.91 2.47 -2.10
C TRP A 76 4.27 1.94 -2.53
N LEU A 77 4.47 0.62 -2.56
CA LEU A 77 5.69 0.01 -3.08
C LEU A 77 5.87 0.34 -4.56
N LEU A 78 4.83 0.10 -5.36
CA LEU A 78 4.87 0.37 -6.79
C LEU A 78 4.96 1.87 -7.10
N ALA A 79 4.27 2.71 -6.31
CA ALA A 79 4.38 4.16 -6.44
C ALA A 79 5.80 4.67 -6.16
N GLY A 80 6.44 4.18 -5.09
CA GLY A 80 7.82 4.51 -4.74
C GLY A 80 8.82 4.04 -5.80
N LEU A 81 8.65 2.81 -6.30
CA LEU A 81 9.50 2.26 -7.37
C LEU A 81 9.39 3.07 -8.65
N PHE A 82 8.16 3.36 -9.08
CA PHE A 82 7.91 4.19 -10.26
C PHE A 82 8.49 5.60 -10.08
N ALA A 83 8.28 6.21 -8.91
CA ALA A 83 8.83 7.52 -8.59
C ALA A 83 10.36 7.54 -8.67
N GLY A 84 11.03 6.53 -8.10
CA GLY A 84 12.49 6.41 -8.13
C GLY A 84 13.04 6.29 -9.54
N VAL A 85 12.51 5.36 -10.34
CA VAL A 85 12.99 5.13 -11.71
C VAL A 85 12.74 6.34 -12.61
N VAL A 86 11.52 6.89 -12.59
CA VAL A 86 11.14 8.01 -13.46
C VAL A 86 11.89 9.28 -13.06
N SER A 87 11.98 9.59 -11.76
CA SER A 87 12.72 10.77 -11.31
C SER A 87 14.22 10.66 -11.60
N GLY A 88 14.83 9.48 -11.42
CA GLY A 88 16.23 9.23 -11.76
C GLY A 88 16.51 9.43 -13.25
N ALA A 89 15.68 8.84 -14.12
CA ALA A 89 15.79 9.01 -15.57
C ALA A 89 15.62 10.47 -16.00
N VAL A 90 14.67 11.19 -15.41
CA VAL A 90 14.44 12.62 -15.68
C VAL A 90 15.61 13.46 -15.19
N CYS A 91 16.12 13.23 -13.98
CA CYS A 91 17.28 13.97 -13.46
C CYS A 91 18.52 13.74 -14.31
N TRP A 92 18.77 12.49 -14.74
CA TRP A 92 19.84 12.19 -15.69
C TRP A 92 19.69 12.97 -17.00
N PHE A 93 18.47 12.99 -17.56
CA PHE A 93 18.22 13.74 -18.79
C PHE A 93 18.45 15.25 -18.62
N ILE A 94 18.02 15.84 -17.50
CA ILE A 94 18.27 17.26 -17.18
C ILE A 94 19.78 17.52 -16.99
N GLY A 95 20.49 16.58 -16.37
CA GLY A 95 21.94 16.67 -16.15
C GLY A 95 22.77 16.76 -17.44
N LEU A 96 22.25 16.29 -18.57
CA LEU A 96 22.89 16.47 -19.89
C LEU A 96 23.01 17.94 -20.31
N PHE A 97 22.14 18.81 -19.80
CA PHE A 97 22.09 20.23 -20.13
C PHE A 97 22.43 21.15 -18.94
N TYR A 98 22.51 20.60 -17.73
CA TYR A 98 22.67 21.37 -16.50
C TYR A 98 23.73 20.73 -15.59
N GLU A 99 25.00 21.11 -15.78
CA GLU A 99 26.16 20.55 -15.07
C GLU A 99 26.13 20.79 -13.55
N SER A 100 25.39 21.79 -13.08
CA SER A 100 25.21 22.02 -11.64
C SER A 100 24.29 21.00 -10.97
N LEU A 101 23.61 20.14 -11.76
CA LEU A 101 22.86 19.01 -11.22
C LEU A 101 23.84 17.88 -10.92
N TYR A 102 23.95 17.49 -9.65
CA TYR A 102 24.81 16.40 -9.22
C TYR A 102 24.16 15.06 -9.58
N VAL A 103 24.49 14.54 -10.76
CA VAL A 103 23.92 13.30 -11.32
C VAL A 103 25.05 12.36 -11.75
N GLU A 104 24.89 11.07 -11.46
CA GLU A 104 25.85 10.05 -11.89
C GLU A 104 25.47 9.44 -13.25
N ALA A 105 26.13 8.34 -13.63
CA ALA A 105 25.76 7.55 -14.79
C ALA A 105 24.30 7.09 -14.70
N LEU A 106 23.62 7.02 -15.85
CA LEU A 106 22.20 6.63 -15.95
C LEU A 106 21.86 5.35 -15.18
N ILE A 107 22.76 4.36 -15.23
CA ILE A 107 22.57 3.09 -14.52
C ILE A 107 22.47 3.32 -13.02
N ASN A 108 23.33 4.15 -12.43
CA ASN A 108 23.31 4.43 -10.99
C ASN A 108 22.05 5.20 -10.58
N GLU A 109 21.56 6.08 -11.44
CA GLU A 109 20.33 6.85 -11.19
C GLU A 109 19.09 5.95 -11.20
N VAL A 110 18.99 5.05 -12.16
CA VAL A 110 17.85 4.15 -12.34
C VAL A 110 17.89 2.92 -11.41
N THR A 111 19.02 2.67 -10.73
CA THR A 111 19.18 1.54 -9.80
C THR A 111 19.34 2.02 -8.35
N THR A 112 20.49 2.59 -7.99
CA THR A 112 20.82 2.98 -6.61
C THR A 112 19.92 4.10 -6.10
N PHE A 113 19.85 5.23 -6.84
CA PHE A 113 18.99 6.34 -6.45
C PHE A 113 17.51 5.98 -6.54
N ALA A 114 17.12 5.21 -7.55
CA ALA A 114 15.75 4.70 -7.66
C ALA A 114 15.39 3.80 -6.47
N ALA A 115 16.25 2.86 -6.08
CA ALA A 115 16.02 1.98 -4.94
C ALA A 115 15.96 2.75 -3.62
N PHE A 116 16.85 3.73 -3.42
CA PHE A 116 16.80 4.63 -2.26
C PHE A 116 15.48 5.39 -2.19
N THR A 117 15.07 6.01 -3.30
CA THR A 117 13.82 6.78 -3.39
C THR A 117 12.61 5.89 -3.17
N ALA A 118 12.61 4.68 -3.74
CA ALA A 118 11.55 3.70 -3.57
C ALA A 118 11.43 3.27 -2.10
N LEU A 119 12.54 2.91 -1.46
CA LEU A 119 12.57 2.50 -0.06
C LEU A 119 12.15 3.64 0.87
N LEU A 120 12.67 4.84 0.67
CA LEU A 120 12.32 6.03 1.46
C LEU A 120 10.83 6.33 1.37
N THR A 121 10.28 6.38 0.15
CA THR A 121 8.86 6.65 -0.09
C THR A 121 7.99 5.55 0.52
N PHE A 122 8.36 4.29 0.31
CA PHE A 122 7.62 3.14 0.80
C PHE A 122 7.57 3.11 2.33
N LEU A 123 8.72 3.21 3.00
CA LEU A 123 8.78 3.14 4.47
C LEU A 123 8.10 4.33 5.13
N ALA A 124 8.32 5.54 4.62
CA ALA A 124 7.67 6.74 5.14
C ALA A 124 6.15 6.68 4.97
N ALA A 125 5.67 6.31 3.78
CA ALA A 125 4.24 6.22 3.54
C ALA A 125 3.59 5.06 4.30
N LEU A 126 4.23 3.88 4.34
CA LEU A 126 3.68 2.71 5.05
C LEU A 126 3.60 2.94 6.55
N SER A 127 4.59 3.59 7.16
CA SER A 127 4.53 3.99 8.56
C SER A 127 3.40 4.99 8.82
N GLY A 128 3.20 5.95 7.91
CA GLY A 128 2.05 6.84 7.92
C GLY A 128 0.72 6.08 7.85
N VAL A 129 0.56 5.17 6.89
CA VAL A 129 -0.63 4.33 6.70
C VAL A 129 -0.93 3.53 7.97
N ALA A 130 0.08 2.87 8.54
CA ALA A 130 -0.05 2.07 9.75
C ALA A 130 -0.53 2.92 10.93
N LEU A 131 0.07 4.10 11.12
CA LEU A 131 -0.35 5.04 12.17
C LEU A 131 -1.77 5.56 11.94
N GLY A 132 -2.13 5.85 10.69
CA GLY A 132 -3.47 6.30 10.30
C GLY A 132 -4.55 5.27 10.60
N ARG A 133 -4.29 3.99 10.27
CA ARG A 133 -5.18 2.87 10.59
C ARG A 133 -5.31 2.67 12.09
N TRP A 134 -4.19 2.62 12.81
CA TRP A 134 -4.17 2.43 14.26
C TRP A 134 -4.96 3.50 15.03
N LEU A 135 -4.85 4.77 14.63
CA LEU A 135 -5.54 5.87 15.30
C LEU A 135 -7.06 5.84 15.10
N VAL A 136 -7.54 5.27 13.99
CA VAL A 136 -8.96 5.06 13.72
C VAL A 136 -9.46 3.84 14.48
N ASP A 137 -8.73 2.72 14.42
CA ASP A 137 -9.14 1.46 15.05
C ASP A 137 -9.29 1.59 16.57
N ARG A 138 -8.43 2.38 17.22
CA ARG A 138 -8.54 2.67 18.66
C ARG A 138 -9.85 3.35 19.07
N LYS A 139 -10.55 4.01 18.14
CA LYS A 139 -11.79 4.77 18.41
C LYS A 139 -13.06 4.02 18.05
N THR A 140 -12.94 2.90 17.36
CA THR A 140 -14.09 2.10 16.93
C THR A 140 -14.42 1.09 18.04
N PRO A 141 -15.64 1.10 18.63
CA PRO A 141 -16.06 0.04 19.54
C PRO A 141 -15.97 -1.32 18.83
N ASP A 142 -15.59 -2.38 19.54
CA ASP A 142 -15.58 -3.74 19.02
C ASP A 142 -16.96 -4.06 18.44
N GLN A 143 -17.10 -3.94 17.12
CA GLN A 143 -18.29 -4.42 16.46
C GLN A 143 -18.21 -5.95 16.53
N PRO A 144 -19.24 -6.63 17.06
CA PRO A 144 -19.23 -8.08 17.12
C PRO A 144 -19.01 -8.57 15.70
N ARG A 145 -17.91 -9.30 15.48
CA ARG A 145 -17.65 -10.02 14.24
C ARG A 145 -18.95 -10.74 13.88
N ARG A 146 -19.62 -10.31 12.81
CA ARG A 146 -20.79 -11.03 12.29
C ARG A 146 -20.24 -12.37 11.83
N ARG A 147 -20.29 -13.37 12.72
CA ARG A 147 -20.02 -14.75 12.35
C ARG A 147 -20.97 -15.04 11.20
N VAL A 148 -20.39 -15.32 10.04
CA VAL A 148 -21.09 -15.99 8.94
C VAL A 148 -21.61 -17.29 9.55
N GLY A 149 -22.89 -17.31 9.93
CA GLY A 149 -23.53 -18.40 10.69
C GLY A 149 -24.41 -17.98 11.88
N ALA A 150 -24.48 -16.70 12.26
CA ALA A 150 -25.34 -16.26 13.39
C ALA A 150 -26.76 -15.83 12.99
N ASP A 151 -27.07 -15.77 11.69
CA ASP A 151 -28.45 -15.62 11.20
C ASP A 151 -28.91 -17.00 10.72
N GLY A 152 -29.52 -17.75 11.62
CA GLY A 152 -29.91 -19.14 11.42
C GLY A 152 -31.21 -19.31 10.63
N ASP A 153 -31.23 -19.01 9.32
CA ASP A 153 -32.40 -19.39 8.52
C ASP A 153 -32.23 -19.49 6.98
N THR A 154 -31.01 -19.65 6.41
CA THR A 154 -30.92 -19.74 4.92
C THR A 154 -29.80 -20.62 4.35
N ASN A 155 -29.08 -21.41 5.14
CA ASN A 155 -28.02 -22.32 4.64
C ASN A 155 -28.24 -23.78 5.03
N ALA A 156 -29.49 -24.24 5.11
CA ALA A 156 -29.78 -25.67 5.24
C ALA A 156 -29.47 -26.46 3.95
N ASP A 157 -29.39 -25.78 2.80
CA ASP A 157 -29.22 -26.42 1.48
C ASP A 157 -27.75 -26.64 1.06
N THR A 158 -26.78 -26.07 1.79
CA THR A 158 -25.34 -26.19 1.47
C THR A 158 -24.56 -27.01 2.49
N ASP A 159 -25.19 -27.43 3.58
CA ASP A 159 -24.55 -28.29 4.57
C ASP A 159 -24.76 -29.77 4.22
N VAL A 160 -23.77 -30.33 3.51
CA VAL A 160 -23.75 -31.73 3.05
C VAL A 160 -23.92 -32.72 4.21
N PHE A 161 -23.57 -32.32 5.43
CA PHE A 161 -23.71 -33.15 6.63
C PHE A 161 -25.13 -33.10 7.24
N ALA A 162 -25.90 -32.04 7.03
CA ALA A 162 -27.30 -31.95 7.45
C ALA A 162 -28.23 -32.82 6.57
N ALA A 163 -27.91 -32.94 5.27
CA ALA A 163 -28.64 -33.79 4.34
C ALA A 163 -28.58 -35.29 4.71
N VAL A 164 -27.46 -35.75 5.28
CA VAL A 164 -27.29 -37.15 5.71
C VAL A 164 -28.09 -37.46 6.97
N GLN A 165 -28.26 -36.49 7.87
CA GLN A 165 -28.95 -36.72 9.14
C GLN A 165 -30.47 -36.84 8.99
N ASN A 166 -31.05 -36.23 7.94
CA ASN A 166 -32.48 -36.32 7.62
C ASN A 166 -32.86 -37.54 6.76
N GLY A 167 -31.89 -38.34 6.30
CA GLY A 167 -32.10 -39.54 5.46
C GLY A 167 -32.29 -40.86 6.24
N GLY A 168 -32.33 -40.83 7.57
CA GLY A 168 -32.37 -42.02 8.42
C GLY A 168 -33.75 -42.68 8.62
N GLY A 169 -34.64 -42.65 7.61
CA GLY A 169 -36.04 -43.03 7.80
C GLY A 169 -36.75 -43.61 6.59
N THR A 170 -36.09 -44.37 5.72
CA THR A 170 -36.78 -45.24 4.75
C THR A 170 -36.85 -46.65 5.31
N THR A 171 -37.99 -46.97 5.91
CA THR A 171 -38.44 -48.32 6.20
C THR A 171 -38.37 -49.14 4.91
N VAL A 172 -37.41 -50.06 4.81
CA VAL A 172 -37.40 -51.07 3.74
C VAL A 172 -38.52 -52.05 4.06
N GLU A 173 -39.65 -51.91 3.38
CA GLU A 173 -40.75 -52.86 3.41
C GLU A 173 -40.25 -54.22 2.86
N ALA A 174 -40.22 -55.24 3.72
CA ALA A 174 -39.83 -56.58 3.35
C ALA A 174 -40.89 -57.21 2.42
N PRO A 175 -40.50 -57.98 1.38
CA PRO A 175 -41.47 -58.61 0.49
C PRO A 175 -42.25 -59.71 1.21
N PRO A 176 -43.51 -59.97 0.82
CA PRO A 176 -44.35 -60.95 1.49
C PRO A 176 -43.78 -62.36 1.32
N GLN A 177 -43.56 -63.05 2.44
CA GLN A 177 -43.29 -64.49 2.45
C GLN A 177 -44.57 -65.22 2.08
N ASP A 178 -44.61 -65.76 0.87
CA ASP A 178 -45.64 -66.71 0.46
C ASP A 178 -45.39 -68.05 1.17
N ARG A 179 -46.41 -68.51 1.91
CA ARG A 179 -46.40 -69.80 2.60
C ARG A 179 -46.91 -70.87 1.63
N THR A 180 -46.06 -71.85 1.32
CA THR A 180 -46.47 -73.22 0.96
C THR A 180 -45.49 -74.21 1.56
#